data_AF-A0A737LAB7-F1
#
_entry.id   AF-A0A737LAB7-F1
#
_cell.length_a   1.000
_cell.length_b   1.000
_cell.length_c   1.000
_cell.angle_alpha   90.00
_cell.angle_beta   90.00
_cell.angle_gamma   90.00
#
_symmetry.space_group_name_H-M   'P 1'
#
loop_
_entity.id
_entity.type
_entity.pdbx_description
1 polymer ?
#
loop_
_entity_poly.entity_id
_entity_poly.type
_entity_poly.pdbx_seq_one_letter_code
_entity_poly.pdbx_strand_id
1 'polypeptide(L)'
;MSFHHRVFKLSALSLALFSHLSFASTDSELNLDFLQGMGAIPSVLKSGSDFPAGQYYVDVIVNQENVGKARLSITPQEESANALCLSPEWLKAAGVPVRLEGYASTLDAAKQCYVLSRNPYTKVDFSYGSQSLVFSIPQSFLVSKTDPSRWDYGVPAARLKYSANASQTSGQSTSAYANADLMVNLGRW
;
A
#
# COMPACT_ATOMS: atom_id res chain seq x y z
N MET A 1 -51.34 49.77 -21.19
CA MET A 1 -50.23 49.29 -20.33
C MET A 1 -49.64 48.04 -20.95
N SER A 2 -48.43 48.09 -21.48
CA SER A 2 -47.58 46.89 -21.59
C SER A 2 -46.14 47.32 -21.92
N PHE A 3 -45.27 47.28 -20.91
CA PHE A 3 -43.83 47.52 -21.03
C PHE A 3 -43.16 46.19 -21.39
N HIS A 4 -42.63 46.05 -22.59
CA HIS A 4 -41.84 44.87 -22.97
C HIS A 4 -40.40 45.03 -22.47
N HIS A 5 -40.08 44.41 -21.33
CA HIS A 5 -38.71 44.17 -20.87
C HIS A 5 -38.02 43.14 -21.79
N ARG A 6 -37.28 43.62 -22.80
CA ARG A 6 -36.39 42.79 -23.64
C ARG A 6 -34.93 43.16 -23.44
N VAL A 7 -34.43 43.16 -22.20
CA VAL A 7 -32.99 43.28 -21.95
C VAL A 7 -32.60 42.44 -20.74
N PHE A 8 -32.74 41.11 -20.78
CA PHE A 8 -32.19 40.24 -19.72
C PHE A 8 -32.07 38.77 -20.16
N LYS A 9 -31.56 38.49 -21.37
CA LYS A 9 -31.33 37.10 -21.83
C LYS A 9 -29.92 36.77 -22.30
N LEU A 10 -28.96 37.69 -22.20
CA LEU A 10 -27.57 37.45 -22.62
C LEU A 10 -26.56 37.31 -21.46
N SER A 11 -27.00 37.40 -20.20
CA SER A 11 -26.09 37.44 -19.03
C SER A 11 -25.73 36.05 -18.46
N ALA A 12 -26.53 35.01 -18.69
CA ALA A 12 -26.32 33.70 -18.04
C ALA A 12 -25.27 32.82 -18.74
N LEU A 13 -25.05 32.99 -20.04
CA LEU A 13 -24.14 32.11 -20.80
C LEU A 13 -22.66 32.50 -20.61
N SER A 14 -22.37 33.78 -20.32
CA SER A 14 -21.00 34.22 -20.01
C SER A 14 -20.53 33.73 -18.65
N LEU A 15 -21.41 33.67 -17.64
CA LEU A 15 -21.04 33.22 -16.29
C LEU A 15 -20.63 31.73 -16.25
N ALA A 16 -21.26 30.88 -17.08
CA ALA A 16 -20.95 29.46 -17.18
C ALA A 16 -19.58 29.20 -17.85
N LEU A 17 -19.13 30.07 -18.76
CA LEU A 17 -17.83 29.94 -19.40
C LEU A 17 -16.67 30.30 -18.45
N PHE A 18 -16.88 31.20 -17.49
CA PHE A 18 -15.85 31.57 -16.50
C PHE A 18 -15.68 30.54 -15.38
N SER A 19 -16.69 29.73 -15.05
CA SER A 19 -16.56 28.70 -14.01
C SER A 19 -15.70 27.50 -14.41
N HIS A 20 -15.37 27.34 -15.69
CA HIS A 20 -14.59 26.21 -16.20
C HIS A 20 -13.08 26.48 -16.32
N LEU A 21 -12.61 27.68 -15.98
CA LEU A 21 -11.21 28.10 -16.17
C LEU A 21 -10.43 28.31 -14.86
N SER A 22 -10.98 27.94 -13.71
CA SER A 22 -10.26 27.99 -12.43
C SER A 22 -9.24 26.86 -12.34
N PHE A 23 -8.07 27.04 -12.94
CA PHE A 23 -6.88 26.27 -12.57
C PHE A 23 -6.30 26.90 -11.30
N ALA A 24 -6.57 26.30 -10.15
CA ALA A 24 -5.81 26.60 -8.95
C ALA A 24 -4.44 25.92 -9.09
N SER A 25 -3.42 26.67 -9.51
CA SER A 25 -2.03 26.23 -9.38
C SER A 25 -1.64 26.30 -7.90
N THR A 26 -1.66 25.17 -7.21
CA THR A 26 -1.15 25.05 -5.84
C THR A 26 0.34 24.74 -5.89
N ASP A 27 1.12 25.62 -6.50
CA ASP A 27 2.59 25.52 -6.42
C ASP A 27 3.05 26.48 -5.31
N SER A 28 3.04 25.99 -4.08
CA SER A 28 3.56 26.73 -2.93
C SER A 28 5.04 26.47 -2.80
N GLU A 29 5.86 27.48 -3.07
CA GLU A 29 7.31 27.39 -2.84
C GLU A 29 7.63 27.56 -1.35
N LEU A 30 8.44 26.66 -0.80
CA LEU A 30 8.93 26.73 0.57
C LEU A 30 10.19 27.58 0.64
N ASN A 31 10.33 28.44 1.68
CA ASN A 31 11.62 29.04 1.98
C ASN A 31 12.53 27.99 2.65
N LEU A 32 13.66 27.67 2.02
CA LEU A 32 14.60 26.65 2.47
C LEU A 32 15.95 27.23 2.94
N ASP A 33 16.07 28.55 3.09
CA ASP A 33 17.33 29.25 3.44
C ASP A 33 17.86 28.84 4.82
N PHE A 34 16.99 28.31 5.69
CA PHE A 34 17.36 27.82 7.01
C PHE A 34 18.00 26.41 6.98
N LEU A 35 17.88 25.66 5.88
CA LEU A 35 18.43 24.31 5.78
C LEU A 35 19.94 24.38 5.58
N GLN A 36 20.69 23.95 6.59
CA GLN A 36 22.15 23.96 6.56
C GLN A 36 22.72 22.63 6.08
N GLY A 37 23.86 22.68 5.39
CA GLY A 37 24.63 21.49 5.00
C GLY A 37 24.04 20.69 3.83
N MET A 38 23.13 21.28 3.05
CA MET A 38 22.47 20.61 1.93
C MET A 38 23.04 21.07 0.59
N GLY A 39 23.46 20.13 -0.27
CA GLY A 39 23.92 20.44 -1.64
C GLY A 39 22.80 20.54 -2.69
N ALA A 40 21.60 20.09 -2.35
CA ALA A 40 20.41 20.15 -3.18
C ALA A 40 19.14 20.04 -2.31
N ILE A 41 18.02 20.54 -2.83
CA ILE A 41 16.70 20.41 -2.18
C ILE A 41 16.26 18.93 -2.18
N PRO A 42 15.94 18.33 -1.02
CA PRO A 42 15.39 16.98 -0.94
C PRO A 42 14.10 16.85 -1.73
N SER A 43 13.92 15.71 -2.39
CA SER A 43 12.72 15.38 -3.15
C SER A 43 11.42 15.54 -2.35
N VAL A 44 11.40 15.17 -1.06
CA VAL A 44 10.23 15.32 -0.19
C VAL A 44 9.81 16.77 0.10
N LEU A 45 10.69 17.74 -0.17
CA LEU A 45 10.42 19.17 -0.02
C LEU A 45 10.11 19.85 -1.35
N LYS A 46 10.19 19.12 -2.47
CA LYS A 46 9.81 19.63 -3.80
C LYS A 46 8.30 19.50 -3.97
N SER A 47 7.70 20.51 -4.56
CA SER A 47 6.29 20.48 -4.95
C SER A 47 6.09 19.62 -6.21
N GLY A 48 4.86 19.10 -6.38
CA GLY A 48 4.42 18.52 -7.65
C GLY A 48 4.75 17.03 -7.89
N SER A 49 5.29 16.32 -6.90
CA SER A 49 5.46 14.86 -6.97
C SER A 49 4.76 14.16 -5.82
N ASP A 50 3.91 13.19 -6.14
CA ASP A 50 3.30 12.27 -5.19
C ASP A 50 4.29 11.17 -4.76
N PHE A 51 5.39 11.00 -5.53
CA PHE A 51 6.41 9.98 -5.34
C PHE A 51 7.80 10.61 -5.27
N PRO A 52 8.15 11.34 -4.20
CA PRO A 52 9.48 11.90 -4.04
C PRO A 52 10.54 10.80 -4.04
N ALA A 53 11.64 11.02 -4.78
CA ALA A 53 12.72 10.04 -4.87
C ALA A 53 13.39 9.82 -3.50
N GLY A 54 13.71 8.56 -3.18
CA GLY A 54 14.27 8.21 -1.88
C GLY A 54 14.13 6.74 -1.50
N GLN A 55 14.51 6.44 -0.26
CA GLN A 55 14.36 5.12 0.36
C GLN A 55 13.42 5.24 1.54
N TYR A 56 12.38 4.40 1.55
CA TYR A 56 11.30 4.44 2.53
C TYR A 56 11.07 3.06 3.13
N TYR A 57 10.52 3.03 4.34
CA TYR A 57 10.03 1.80 4.95
C TYR A 57 8.54 1.98 5.24
N VAL A 58 7.70 1.42 4.38
CA VAL A 58 6.29 1.81 4.29
C VAL A 58 5.37 0.75 4.87
N ASP A 59 4.28 1.18 5.48
CA ASP A 59 3.07 0.36 5.67
C ASP A 59 2.41 0.13 4.31
N VAL A 60 2.20 -1.14 3.97
CA VAL A 60 1.57 -1.54 2.71
C VAL A 60 0.11 -1.84 3.01
N ILE A 61 -0.79 -1.09 2.36
CA ILE A 61 -2.24 -1.17 2.62
C ILE A 61 -2.93 -1.49 1.29
N VAL A 62 -3.71 -2.57 1.25
CA VAL A 62 -4.47 -2.97 0.05
C VAL A 62 -5.95 -2.98 0.39
N ASN A 63 -6.76 -2.18 -0.32
CA ASN A 63 -8.19 -2.06 -0.09
C ASN A 63 -8.55 -1.86 1.40
N GLN A 64 -7.84 -0.94 2.07
CA GLN A 64 -7.98 -0.58 3.50
C GLN A 64 -7.47 -1.62 4.51
N GLU A 65 -6.89 -2.74 4.07
CA GLU A 65 -6.26 -3.73 4.94
C GLU A 65 -4.74 -3.56 4.93
N ASN A 66 -4.11 -3.43 6.10
CA ASN A 66 -2.65 -3.46 6.20
C ASN A 66 -2.16 -4.90 5.97
N VAL A 67 -1.35 -5.10 4.94
CA VAL A 67 -0.82 -6.41 4.54
C VAL A 67 0.62 -6.62 5.00
N GLY A 68 1.25 -5.61 5.60
CA GLY A 68 2.60 -5.69 6.15
C GLY A 68 3.39 -4.40 5.95
N LYS A 69 4.72 -4.54 6.09
CA LYS A 69 5.67 -3.46 5.87
C LYS A 69 6.70 -3.87 4.82
N ALA A 70 7.14 -2.92 4.00
CA ALA A 70 8.13 -3.17 2.97
C ALA A 70 9.08 -1.99 2.80
N ARG A 71 10.33 -2.27 2.38
CA ARG A 71 11.22 -1.22 1.89
C ARG A 71 10.77 -0.81 0.49
N LEU A 72 10.60 0.49 0.26
CA LEU A 72 10.26 1.08 -1.03
C LEU A 72 11.41 1.99 -1.47
N SER A 73 11.94 1.74 -2.67
CA SER A 73 12.93 2.60 -3.30
C SER A 73 12.26 3.34 -4.44
N ILE A 74 12.23 4.67 -4.40
CA ILE A 74 11.68 5.52 -5.45
C ILE A 74 12.83 6.19 -6.18
N THR A 75 12.91 5.97 -7.48
CA THR A 75 13.96 6.53 -8.35
C THR A 75 13.61 7.94 -8.82
N PRO A 76 14.59 8.78 -9.21
CA PRO A 76 14.31 10.07 -9.84
C PRO A 76 13.44 9.96 -11.11
N GLN A 77 13.54 8.84 -11.83
CA GLN A 77 12.72 8.57 -13.01
C GLN A 77 11.24 8.33 -12.64
N GLU A 78 10.97 7.64 -11.53
CA GLU A 78 9.62 7.43 -11.02
C GLU A 78 9.03 8.72 -10.44
N GLU A 79 9.84 9.51 -9.74
CA GLU A 79 9.48 10.86 -9.29
C GLU A 79 9.08 11.74 -10.47
N SER A 80 9.91 11.79 -11.52
CA SER A 80 9.60 12.59 -12.73
C SER A 80 8.40 12.07 -13.51
N ALA A 81 8.12 10.76 -13.45
CA ALA A 81 6.95 10.17 -14.09
C ALA A 81 5.68 10.27 -13.24
N ASN A 82 5.82 10.71 -11.97
CA ASN A 82 4.80 10.68 -10.93
C ASN A 82 4.05 9.33 -10.86
N ALA A 83 4.81 8.23 -10.96
CA ALA A 83 4.26 6.88 -10.92
C ALA A 83 5.33 5.85 -10.52
N LEU A 84 4.94 4.87 -9.71
CA LEU A 84 5.80 3.77 -9.28
C LEU A 84 5.81 2.63 -10.30
N CYS A 85 6.98 2.05 -10.56
CA CYS A 85 7.13 0.83 -11.34
C CYS A 85 7.53 -0.32 -10.42
N LEU A 86 6.55 -1.12 -10.03
CA LEU A 86 6.72 -2.16 -9.01
C LEU A 86 6.99 -3.52 -9.64
N SER A 87 8.10 -4.16 -9.28
CA SER A 87 8.43 -5.48 -9.81
C SER A 87 7.52 -6.58 -9.23
N PRO A 88 7.32 -7.70 -9.94
CA PRO A 88 6.59 -8.85 -9.40
C PRO A 88 7.13 -9.34 -8.06
N GLU A 89 8.45 -9.36 -7.91
CA GLU A 89 9.14 -9.78 -6.69
C GLU A 89 8.83 -8.84 -5.53
N TRP A 90 8.85 -7.52 -5.77
CA TRP A 90 8.51 -6.54 -4.76
C TRP A 90 7.05 -6.66 -4.34
N LEU A 91 6.12 -6.76 -5.30
CA LEU A 91 4.68 -6.90 -5.02
C LEU A 91 4.40 -8.15 -4.17
N LYS A 92 5.04 -9.27 -4.51
CA LYS A 92 4.93 -10.52 -3.74
C LYS A 92 5.52 -10.39 -2.34
N ALA A 93 6.73 -9.85 -2.22
CA ALA A 93 7.41 -9.69 -0.93
C ALA A 93 6.70 -8.68 0.00
N ALA A 94 6.11 -7.63 -0.58
CA ALA A 94 5.30 -6.64 0.12
C ALA A 94 3.90 -7.14 0.50
N GLY A 95 3.52 -8.36 0.09
CA GLY A 95 2.23 -8.94 0.40
C GLY A 95 1.05 -8.39 -0.41
N VAL A 96 1.31 -7.71 -1.54
CA VAL A 96 0.27 -7.18 -2.43
C VAL A 96 -0.29 -8.32 -3.29
N PRO A 97 -1.53 -8.81 -3.04
CA PRO A 97 -2.03 -10.05 -3.63
C PRO A 97 -2.66 -9.78 -5.01
N VAL A 98 -1.85 -9.34 -5.96
CA VAL A 98 -2.31 -8.92 -7.30
C VAL A 98 -2.18 -10.05 -8.33
N ARG A 99 -3.16 -10.16 -9.23
CA ARG A 99 -3.13 -11.02 -10.42
C ARG A 99 -2.55 -10.23 -11.59
N LEU A 100 -1.26 -10.43 -11.85
CA LEU A 100 -0.50 -9.63 -12.82
C LEU A 100 -0.98 -9.81 -14.27
N GLU A 101 -1.68 -10.89 -14.58
CA GLU A 101 -2.31 -11.09 -15.89
C GLU A 101 -3.32 -9.98 -16.20
N GLY A 102 -4.03 -9.47 -15.19
CA GLY A 102 -4.96 -8.35 -15.30
C GLY A 102 -4.29 -6.99 -15.53
N TYR A 103 -2.96 -6.93 -15.39
CA TYR A 103 -2.14 -5.72 -15.55
C TYR A 103 -1.15 -5.83 -16.72
N ALA A 104 -1.34 -6.78 -17.65
CA ALA A 104 -0.44 -6.93 -18.79
C ALA A 104 -0.25 -5.64 -19.60
N SER A 105 -1.28 -4.78 -19.69
CA SER A 105 -1.20 -3.47 -20.37
C SER A 105 -0.40 -2.40 -19.63
N THR A 106 -0.08 -2.62 -18.35
CA THR A 106 0.71 -1.70 -17.53
C THR A 106 2.16 -2.15 -17.32
N LEU A 107 2.54 -3.28 -17.94
CA LEU A 107 3.89 -3.82 -17.92
C LEU A 107 4.86 -2.89 -18.67
N ASP A 108 5.91 -2.46 -17.99
CA ASP A 108 7.12 -1.92 -18.61
C ASP A 108 8.08 -3.10 -18.87
N ALA A 109 8.10 -3.58 -20.12
CA ALA A 109 8.90 -4.73 -20.51
C ALA A 109 10.42 -4.46 -20.41
N ALA A 110 10.87 -3.21 -20.53
CA ALA A 110 12.29 -2.88 -20.42
C ALA A 110 12.76 -2.97 -18.96
N LYS A 111 11.91 -2.54 -18.02
CA LYS A 111 12.21 -2.53 -16.58
C LYS A 111 11.71 -3.76 -15.82
N GLN A 112 10.92 -4.63 -16.46
CA GLN A 112 10.32 -5.82 -15.85
C GLN A 112 9.46 -5.48 -14.61
N CYS A 113 8.70 -4.39 -14.69
CA CYS A 113 7.83 -3.93 -13.59
C CYS A 113 6.49 -3.42 -14.10
N TYR A 114 5.53 -3.29 -13.19
CA TYR A 114 4.17 -2.88 -13.49
C TYR A 114 3.89 -1.50 -12.92
N VAL A 115 3.38 -0.60 -13.76
CA VAL A 115 2.88 0.71 -13.33
C VAL A 115 1.38 0.59 -13.07
N LEU A 116 1.01 0.02 -11.92
CA LEU A 116 -0.38 -0.37 -11.62
C LEU A 116 -1.38 0.79 -11.75
N SER A 117 -0.97 2.02 -11.45
CA SER A 117 -1.78 3.24 -11.58
C SER A 117 -2.19 3.60 -13.02
N ARG A 118 -1.56 2.99 -14.04
CA ARG A 118 -1.99 3.14 -15.45
C ARG A 118 -3.30 2.39 -15.74
N ASN A 119 -3.71 1.46 -14.89
CA ASN A 119 -5.03 0.86 -14.98
C ASN A 119 -6.05 1.85 -14.41
N PRO A 120 -7.09 2.24 -15.17
CA PRO A 120 -8.03 3.31 -14.76
C PRO A 120 -8.84 2.98 -13.51
N TYR A 121 -8.91 1.71 -13.13
CA TYR A 121 -9.64 1.24 -11.95
C TYR A 121 -8.73 0.97 -10.75
N THR A 122 -7.42 1.25 -10.88
CA THR A 122 -6.43 1.03 -9.83
C THR A 122 -5.83 2.34 -9.38
N LYS A 123 -5.77 2.55 -8.07
CA LYS A 123 -5.04 3.69 -7.48
C LYS A 123 -3.89 3.19 -6.64
N VAL A 124 -2.80 3.95 -6.68
CA VAL A 124 -1.60 3.73 -5.87
C VAL A 124 -1.27 5.09 -5.27
N ASP A 125 -1.52 5.25 -3.98
CA ASP A 125 -1.35 6.52 -3.27
C ASP A 125 -0.23 6.36 -2.25
N PHE A 126 0.81 7.19 -2.36
CA PHE A 126 1.91 7.21 -1.40
C PHE A 126 1.81 8.44 -0.51
N SER A 127 1.74 8.22 0.80
CA SER A 127 1.86 9.27 1.79
C SER A 127 3.21 9.17 2.47
N TYR A 128 4.19 9.94 1.99
CA TYR A 128 5.54 9.95 2.55
C TYR A 128 5.57 10.43 4.02
N GLY A 129 4.67 11.33 4.41
CA GLY A 129 4.56 11.84 5.79
C GLY A 129 4.12 10.77 6.80
N SER A 130 3.22 9.88 6.40
CA SER A 130 2.79 8.73 7.22
C SER A 130 3.54 7.43 6.91
N GLN A 131 4.42 7.45 5.90
CA GLN A 131 5.09 6.30 5.33
C GLN A 131 4.11 5.16 5.01
N SER A 132 3.01 5.48 4.32
CA SER A 132 2.02 4.50 3.89
C SER A 132 1.89 4.46 2.38
N LEU A 133 1.82 3.26 1.81
CA LEU A 133 1.58 3.02 0.40
C LEU A 133 0.25 2.26 0.26
N VAL A 134 -0.76 2.95 -0.26
CA VAL A 134 -2.14 2.49 -0.33
C VAL A 134 -2.48 2.08 -1.74
N PHE A 135 -2.94 0.85 -1.92
CA PHE A 135 -3.42 0.29 -3.16
C PHE A 135 -4.93 0.17 -3.11
N SER A 136 -5.62 0.76 -4.07
CA SER A 136 -7.04 0.49 -4.34
C SER A 136 -7.14 -0.34 -5.61
N ILE A 137 -7.39 -1.64 -5.46
CA ILE A 137 -7.34 -2.64 -6.55
C ILE A 137 -8.72 -3.28 -6.75
N PRO A 138 -9.23 -3.37 -8.00
CA PRO A 138 -10.46 -4.09 -8.29
C PRO A 138 -10.39 -5.57 -7.84
N GLN A 139 -11.47 -6.08 -7.26
CA GLN A 139 -11.50 -7.45 -6.74
C GLN A 139 -11.20 -8.52 -7.80
N SER A 140 -11.52 -8.29 -9.07
CA SER A 140 -11.20 -9.18 -10.19
C SER A 140 -9.71 -9.33 -10.46
N PHE A 141 -8.89 -8.37 -10.01
CA PHE A 141 -7.43 -8.39 -10.13
C PHE A 141 -6.73 -8.77 -8.83
N LEU A 142 -7.47 -9.17 -7.79
CA LEU A 142 -6.89 -9.70 -6.56
C LEU A 142 -6.87 -11.22 -6.56
N VAL A 143 -5.82 -11.78 -5.98
CA VAL A 143 -5.75 -13.20 -5.63
C VAL A 143 -6.66 -13.42 -4.42
N SER A 144 -7.52 -14.42 -4.49
CA SER A 144 -8.45 -14.74 -3.39
C SER A 144 -7.68 -14.98 -2.08
N LYS A 145 -8.24 -14.53 -0.96
CA LYS A 145 -7.69 -14.87 0.37
C LYS A 145 -7.69 -16.37 0.65
N THR A 146 -8.59 -17.12 0.01
CA THR A 146 -8.69 -18.58 0.13
C THR A 146 -7.80 -19.33 -0.87
N ASP A 147 -7.03 -18.63 -1.69
CA ASP A 147 -6.16 -19.26 -2.69
C ASP A 147 -5.06 -20.10 -2.00
N PRO A 148 -4.92 -21.40 -2.34
CA PRO A 148 -3.90 -22.26 -1.75
C PRO A 148 -2.45 -21.77 -1.94
N SER A 149 -2.19 -20.95 -2.98
CA SER A 149 -0.87 -20.35 -3.20
C SER A 149 -0.45 -19.36 -2.11
N ARG A 150 -1.39 -18.89 -1.29
CA ARG A 150 -1.14 -18.00 -0.16
C ARG A 150 -0.93 -18.71 1.17
N TRP A 151 -1.11 -20.03 1.23
CA TRP A 151 -0.99 -20.76 2.48
C TRP A 151 0.47 -20.83 2.93
N ASP A 152 0.75 -20.30 4.12
CA ASP A 152 2.00 -20.56 4.82
C ASP A 152 1.84 -21.87 5.60
N TYR A 153 2.65 -22.86 5.24
CA TYR A 153 2.68 -24.16 5.93
C TYR A 153 3.55 -24.14 7.20
N GLY A 154 4.05 -22.97 7.56
CA GLY A 154 4.96 -22.76 8.67
C GLY A 154 6.37 -23.25 8.35
N VAL A 155 7.22 -23.10 9.35
CA VAL A 155 8.57 -23.63 9.32
C VAL A 155 8.60 -25.01 9.98
N PRO A 156 9.49 -25.92 9.54
CA PRO A 156 9.72 -27.18 10.22
C PRO A 156 10.05 -26.98 11.72
N ALA A 157 9.32 -27.66 12.60
CA ALA A 157 9.52 -27.57 14.02
C ALA A 157 9.13 -28.87 14.76
N ALA A 158 9.62 -28.99 15.99
CA ALA A 158 9.22 -30.03 16.94
C ALA A 158 8.87 -29.38 18.28
N ARG A 159 7.77 -29.82 18.89
CA ARG A 159 7.25 -29.30 20.16
C ARG A 159 7.01 -30.45 21.13
N LEU A 160 7.64 -30.39 22.30
CA LEU A 160 7.35 -31.26 23.44
C LEU A 160 6.48 -30.49 24.44
N LYS A 161 5.31 -31.02 24.74
CA LYS A 161 4.44 -30.53 25.82
C LYS A 161 4.45 -31.57 26.94
N TYR A 162 4.67 -31.16 28.18
CA TYR A 162 4.63 -32.03 29.34
C TYR A 162 3.75 -31.41 30.43
N SER A 163 3.07 -32.25 31.21
CA SER A 163 2.34 -31.83 32.40
C SER A 163 2.50 -32.89 33.48
N ALA A 164 2.71 -32.45 34.72
CA ALA A 164 2.81 -33.32 35.87
C ALA A 164 2.06 -32.68 37.04
N ASN A 165 1.28 -33.48 37.75
CA ASN A 165 0.48 -33.05 38.89
C ASN A 165 0.63 -34.08 40.01
N ALA A 166 0.77 -33.62 41.24
CA ALA A 166 0.82 -34.46 42.42
C ALA A 166 -0.13 -33.90 43.48
N SER A 167 -0.81 -34.79 44.19
CA SER A 167 -1.69 -34.43 45.28
C SER A 167 -1.47 -35.35 46.47
N GLN A 168 -1.49 -34.78 47.67
CA GLN A 168 -1.39 -35.49 48.93
C GLN A 168 -2.58 -35.09 49.79
N THR A 169 -3.31 -36.08 50.28
CA THR A 169 -4.42 -35.88 51.21
C THR A 169 -3.99 -36.34 52.59
N SER A 170 -4.18 -35.50 53.61
CA SER A 170 -3.79 -35.82 55.00
C SER A 170 -4.48 -37.11 55.47
N GLY A 171 -3.69 -38.08 55.95
CA GLY A 171 -4.18 -39.40 56.35
C GLY A 171 -4.42 -40.40 55.20
N GLN A 172 -4.08 -40.06 53.95
CA GLN A 172 -4.22 -40.90 52.76
C GLN A 172 -2.92 -40.97 51.92
N SER A 173 -2.90 -41.87 50.94
CA SER A 173 -1.77 -42.04 50.02
C SER A 173 -1.62 -40.86 49.06
N THR A 174 -0.38 -40.62 48.62
CA THR A 174 -0.06 -39.59 47.63
C THR A 174 -0.35 -40.12 46.22
N SER A 175 -0.95 -39.29 45.37
CA SER A 175 -1.18 -39.60 43.96
C SER A 175 -0.41 -38.64 43.05
N ALA A 176 0.12 -39.16 41.94
CA ALA A 176 0.84 -38.38 40.96
C ALA A 176 0.49 -38.84 39.54
N TYR A 177 0.39 -37.88 38.64
CA TYR A 177 0.08 -38.09 37.23
C TYR A 177 1.03 -37.26 36.39
N ALA A 178 1.50 -37.83 35.29
CA ALA A 178 2.31 -37.13 34.31
C ALA A 178 1.93 -37.55 32.89
N ASN A 179 2.01 -36.63 31.95
CA ASN A 179 1.82 -36.87 30.53
C ASN A 179 2.80 -36.04 29.71
N ALA A 180 3.15 -36.55 28.52
CA ALA A 180 4.00 -35.88 27.56
C ALA A 180 3.48 -36.12 26.14
N ASP A 181 3.47 -35.06 25.33
CA ASP A 181 3.05 -35.06 23.93
C ASP A 181 4.21 -34.51 23.06
N LEU A 182 4.62 -35.26 22.04
CA LEU A 182 5.57 -34.79 21.03
C LEU A 182 4.83 -34.51 19.72
N MET A 183 4.96 -33.30 19.21
CA MET A 183 4.38 -32.85 17.94
C MET A 183 5.51 -32.43 17.01
N VAL A 184 5.46 -32.83 15.74
CA VAL A 184 6.46 -32.46 14.72
C VAL A 184 5.70 -32.01 13.48
N ASN A 185 6.11 -30.89 12.88
CA ASN A 185 5.63 -30.45 11.57
C ASN A 185 6.82 -30.33 10.60
N LEU A 186 6.62 -30.82 9.37
CA LEU A 186 7.63 -30.84 8.32
C LEU A 186 6.96 -30.54 6.96
N GLY A 187 7.07 -29.29 6.52
CA GLY A 187 6.42 -28.85 5.29
C GLY A 187 4.90 -28.91 5.45
N ARG A 188 4.21 -29.75 4.67
CA ARG A 188 2.74 -29.85 4.66
C ARG A 188 2.21 -30.98 5.56
N TRP A 189 3.07 -31.55 6.41
CA TRP A 189 2.76 -32.62 7.37
C TRP A 189 2.91 -32.12 8.80
#